data_AF-W2CBW3-F1
#
_entry.id   AF-W2CBW3-F1
#
_cell.length_a   1.000
_cell.length_b   1.000
_cell.length_c   1.000
_cell.angle_alpha   90.00
_cell.angle_beta   90.00
_cell.angle_gamma   90.00
#
_symmetry.space_group_name_H-M   'P 1'
#
loop_
_entity.id
_entity.type
_entity.pdbx_description
1 polymer ?
#
loop_
_entity_poly.entity_id
_entity_poly.type
_entity_poly.pdbx_seq_one_letter_code
_entity_poly.pdbx_strand_id
1 'polypeptide(L)'
;MNRWIALMALIWLTVGCHVYRVPAEREVTRQEVVETVRDTLVVIEPDSALIRAYLECQSGRVALRRLISVPGTRIVPHVTLTDVLTDTGYRGALLDVQCHEDSLRQEIALRDRTIREMTDRVRTEYVTVERPFRWYHRALMGGGYAFLVLVLGMAAWLAIRFIR
;
A
#
# COMPACT_ATOMS: atom_id res chain seq x y z
N MET A 1 -45.52 16.13 50.94
CA MET A 1 -44.18 16.63 50.53
C MET A 1 -43.41 15.65 49.63
N ASN A 2 -43.43 14.33 49.88
CA ASN A 2 -42.64 13.34 49.12
C ASN A 2 -42.96 13.19 47.61
N ARG A 3 -44.20 13.41 47.17
CA ARG A 3 -44.58 13.20 45.74
C ARG A 3 -43.96 14.23 44.79
N TRP A 4 -43.78 15.46 45.25
CA TRP A 4 -43.14 16.53 44.47
C TRP A 4 -41.63 16.36 44.38
N ILE A 5 -41.00 15.83 45.43
CA ILE A 5 -39.56 15.53 45.45
C ILE A 5 -39.24 14.37 44.49
N ALA A 6 -40.09 13.34 44.46
CA ALA A 6 -39.94 12.22 43.54
C ALA A 6 -40.09 12.63 42.06
N LEU A 7 -41.04 13.54 41.76
CA LEU A 7 -41.21 14.07 40.41
C LEU A 7 -40.01 14.93 39.97
N MET A 8 -39.49 15.79 40.84
CA MET A 8 -38.31 16.59 40.53
C MET A 8 -37.06 15.73 40.31
N ALA A 9 -36.88 14.66 41.10
CA ALA A 9 -35.77 13.73 40.91
C ALA A 9 -35.89 12.95 39.58
N LEU A 10 -37.10 12.55 39.19
CA LEU A 10 -37.35 11.84 37.94
C LEU A 10 -37.06 12.71 36.71
N ILE A 11 -37.38 14.01 36.79
CA ILE A 11 -37.09 14.99 35.73
C ILE A 11 -35.59 15.21 35.56
N TRP A 12 -34.82 15.20 36.65
CA TRP A 12 -33.35 15.34 36.58
C TRP A 12 -32.65 14.13 35.95
N LEU A 13 -33.20 12.92 36.11
CA LEU A 13 -32.66 11.70 35.52
C LEU A 13 -32.86 11.60 34.01
N THR A 14 -33.88 12.26 33.44
CA THR A 14 -34.18 12.18 31.99
C THR A 14 -33.40 13.17 31.13
N VAL A 15 -32.76 14.19 31.73
CA VAL A 15 -31.94 15.18 31.01
C VAL A 15 -30.50 14.67 30.72
N GLY A 16 -30.10 13.54 31.31
CA GLY A 16 -28.74 12.99 31.19
C GLY A 16 -28.44 12.14 29.95
N CYS A 17 -29.44 11.71 29.17
CA CYS A 17 -29.21 10.83 28.01
C CYS A 17 -29.05 11.64 26.71
N HIS A 18 -27.97 12.42 26.60
CA HIS A 18 -27.54 12.93 25.28
C HIS A 18 -26.61 11.90 24.64
N VAL A 19 -27.12 11.15 23.66
CA VAL A 19 -26.31 10.20 22.87
C VAL A 19 -25.20 10.99 22.17
N TYR A 20 -23.98 10.83 22.66
CA TYR A 20 -22.78 11.42 22.09
C TYR A 20 -22.34 10.58 20.90
N ARG A 21 -22.79 10.96 19.69
CA ARG A 21 -22.26 10.36 18.45
C ARG A 21 -20.89 10.97 18.18
N VAL A 22 -19.84 10.21 18.45
CA VAL A 22 -18.51 10.46 17.89
C VAL A 22 -18.59 10.33 16.36
N PRO A 23 -17.90 11.18 15.58
CA PRO A 23 -17.76 10.93 14.16
C PRO A 23 -17.03 9.59 13.99
N ALA A 24 -17.70 8.60 13.39
CA ALA A 24 -17.07 7.36 13.02
C ALA A 24 -16.10 7.63 11.86
N GLU A 25 -14.82 7.33 12.07
CA GLU A 25 -13.80 7.33 11.03
C GLU A 25 -14.20 6.30 9.98
N ARG A 26 -14.62 6.76 8.81
CA ARG A 26 -14.75 5.91 7.63
C ARG A 26 -13.47 6.08 6.82
N GLU A 27 -12.53 5.17 7.02
CA GLU A 27 -11.39 5.02 6.11
C GLU A 27 -11.93 4.57 4.74
N VAL A 28 -12.21 5.53 3.86
CA VAL A 28 -12.47 5.24 2.46
C VAL A 28 -11.11 5.20 1.78
N THR A 29 -10.52 4.00 1.70
CA THR A 29 -9.33 3.75 0.88
C THR A 29 -9.73 3.87 -0.59
N ARG A 30 -9.62 5.07 -1.17
CA ARG A 30 -9.74 5.27 -2.60
C ARG A 30 -8.40 4.93 -3.23
N GLN A 31 -8.25 3.70 -3.70
CA GLN A 31 -7.09 3.32 -4.53
C GLN A 31 -7.29 3.91 -5.92
N GLU A 32 -6.62 5.03 -6.19
CA GLU A 32 -6.48 5.54 -7.56
C GLU A 32 -5.27 4.85 -8.21
N VAL A 33 -5.54 3.71 -8.87
CA VAL A 33 -4.55 3.05 -9.73
C VAL A 33 -4.47 3.83 -11.03
N VAL A 34 -3.56 4.80 -11.10
CA VAL A 34 -3.27 5.49 -12.35
C VAL A 34 -2.24 4.65 -13.11
N GLU A 35 -2.68 3.90 -14.11
CA GLU A 35 -1.76 3.28 -15.06
C GLU A 35 -1.20 4.36 -15.98
N THR A 36 -0.09 4.99 -15.58
CA THR A 36 0.67 5.85 -16.48
C THR A 36 1.44 4.95 -17.43
N VAL A 37 0.83 4.64 -18.58
CA VAL A 37 1.55 4.09 -19.73
C VAL A 37 2.53 5.16 -20.18
N ARG A 38 3.82 4.99 -19.87
CA ARG A 38 4.85 5.85 -20.42
C ARG A 38 5.18 5.35 -21.82
N ASP A 39 4.99 6.21 -22.82
CA ASP A 39 5.52 6.03 -24.18
C ASP A 39 7.06 6.17 -24.22
N THR A 40 7.75 5.74 -23.15
CA THR A 40 9.20 5.73 -23.11
C THR A 40 9.66 4.45 -23.76
N LEU A 41 10.15 4.57 -24.98
CA LEU A 41 10.80 3.48 -25.69
C LEU A 41 12.06 3.09 -24.90
N VAL A 42 12.04 1.90 -24.29
CA VAL A 42 13.24 1.33 -23.66
C VAL A 42 14.14 0.88 -24.80
N VAL A 43 15.13 1.71 -25.13
CA VAL A 43 16.16 1.35 -26.11
C VAL A 43 17.07 0.35 -25.44
N ILE A 44 16.97 -0.91 -25.86
CA ILE A 44 17.86 -1.98 -25.44
C ILE A 44 19.02 -1.98 -26.45
N GLU A 45 20.25 -1.69 -26.01
CA GLU A 45 21.40 -1.82 -26.89
C GLU A 45 21.49 -3.25 -27.45
N PRO A 46 21.76 -3.39 -28.76
CA PRO A 46 21.95 -4.70 -29.37
C PRO A 46 23.15 -5.39 -28.73
N ASP A 47 22.91 -6.58 -28.17
CA ASP A 47 23.96 -7.45 -27.65
C ASP A 47 24.23 -8.58 -28.65
N SER A 48 25.45 -9.10 -28.67
CA SER A 48 25.83 -10.19 -29.57
C SER A 48 26.73 -11.19 -28.86
N ALA A 49 26.48 -12.48 -29.09
CA ALA A 49 27.32 -13.57 -28.63
C ALA A 49 27.96 -14.25 -29.85
N LEU A 50 29.17 -14.81 -29.67
CA LEU A 50 29.94 -15.41 -30.76
C LEU A 50 30.28 -16.86 -30.45
N ILE A 51 30.04 -17.74 -31.43
CA ILE A 51 30.36 -19.16 -31.36
C ILE A 51 31.28 -19.51 -32.51
N ARG A 52 32.40 -20.18 -32.20
CA ARG A 52 33.34 -20.70 -33.19
C ARG A 52 33.48 -22.21 -33.00
N ALA A 53 33.24 -22.95 -34.07
CA ALA A 53 33.42 -24.40 -34.13
C ALA A 53 34.53 -24.73 -35.11
N TYR A 54 35.56 -25.44 -34.64
CA TYR A 54 36.62 -25.98 -35.47
C TYR A 54 36.23 -27.40 -35.87
N LEU A 55 36.10 -27.61 -37.16
CA LEU A 55 35.73 -28.89 -37.76
C LEU A 55 36.95 -29.48 -38.47
N GLU A 56 37.16 -30.78 -38.28
CA GLU A 56 38.23 -31.53 -38.93
C GLU A 56 37.67 -32.73 -39.68
N CYS A 57 38.24 -33.03 -40.85
CA CYS A 57 37.92 -34.25 -41.56
C CYS A 57 38.85 -35.38 -41.10
N GLN A 58 38.29 -36.37 -40.40
CA GLN A 58 38.97 -37.60 -40.03
C GLN A 58 38.37 -38.76 -40.84
N SER A 59 39.17 -39.38 -41.70
CA SER A 59 38.76 -40.57 -42.48
C SER A 59 37.48 -40.36 -43.31
N GLY A 60 37.34 -39.19 -43.94
CA GLY A 60 36.16 -38.83 -44.75
C GLY A 60 34.93 -38.43 -43.93
N ARG A 61 35.05 -38.27 -42.61
CA ARG A 61 33.97 -37.83 -41.72
C ARG A 61 34.36 -36.52 -41.04
N VAL A 62 33.39 -35.63 -40.87
CA VAL A 62 33.58 -34.35 -40.16
C VAL A 62 33.46 -34.60 -38.66
N ALA A 63 34.49 -34.24 -37.91
CA ALA A 63 34.57 -34.31 -36.45
C ALA A 63 34.76 -32.90 -35.87
N LEU A 64 34.11 -32.62 -34.73
CA LEU A 64 34.30 -31.37 -34.00
C LEU A 64 35.60 -31.43 -33.20
N ARG A 65 36.56 -30.55 -33.50
CA ARG A 65 37.85 -30.47 -32.81
C ARG A 65 37.80 -29.57 -31.59
N ARG A 66 37.14 -28.42 -31.71
CA ARG A 66 37.07 -27.41 -30.64
C ARG A 66 35.84 -26.53 -30.81
N LEU A 67 35.18 -26.27 -29.69
CA LEU A 67 34.10 -25.29 -29.60
C LEU A 67 34.55 -24.15 -28.69
N ILE A 68 34.37 -22.91 -29.14
CA ILE A 68 34.63 -21.70 -28.36
C ILE A 68 33.34 -20.89 -28.36
N SER A 69 32.78 -20.67 -27.17
CA SER A 69 31.67 -19.74 -26.96
C SER A 69 32.20 -18.50 -26.24
N VAL A 70 31.89 -17.33 -26.79
CA VAL A 70 32.15 -16.04 -26.15
C VAL A 70 30.79 -15.44 -25.82
N PRO A 71 30.44 -15.33 -24.52
CA PRO A 71 29.18 -14.74 -24.12
C PRO A 71 29.17 -13.23 -24.44
N GLY A 72 27.98 -12.72 -24.75
CA GLY A 72 27.72 -11.29 -24.79
C GLY A 72 27.55 -10.71 -23.39
N THR A 73 27.10 -9.46 -23.31
CA THR A 73 26.81 -8.80 -22.03
C THR A 73 25.53 -9.30 -21.37
N ARG A 74 24.56 -9.73 -22.19
CA ARG A 74 23.21 -10.19 -21.81
C ARG A 74 22.88 -11.55 -22.41
N ILE A 75 23.44 -11.88 -23.58
CA ILE A 75 23.20 -13.15 -24.28
C ILE A 75 24.23 -14.18 -23.84
N VAL A 76 23.76 -15.23 -23.18
CA VAL A 76 24.58 -16.39 -22.81
C VAL A 76 24.21 -17.57 -23.73
N PRO A 77 25.11 -17.99 -24.64
CA PRO A 77 24.85 -19.13 -25.50
C PRO A 77 25.06 -20.44 -24.73
N HIS A 78 24.02 -21.25 -24.63
CA HIS A 78 24.12 -22.63 -24.16
C HIS A 78 24.30 -23.55 -25.37
N VAL A 79 25.32 -24.39 -25.34
CA VAL A 79 25.67 -25.26 -26.48
C VAL A 79 25.59 -26.71 -26.06
N THR A 80 24.82 -27.49 -26.82
CA THR A 80 24.64 -28.92 -26.61
C THR A 80 25.01 -29.68 -27.87
N LEU A 81 25.84 -30.72 -27.71
CA LEU A 81 26.18 -31.64 -28.80
C LEU A 81 25.34 -32.90 -28.64
N THR A 82 24.56 -33.26 -29.66
CA THR A 82 23.79 -34.50 -29.68
C THR A 82 24.25 -35.38 -30.83
N ASP A 83 24.65 -36.61 -30.53
CA ASP A 83 24.93 -37.62 -31.56
C ASP A 83 23.59 -38.11 -32.12
N VAL A 84 23.39 -37.90 -33.42
CA VAL A 84 22.19 -38.32 -34.13
C VAL A 84 22.55 -39.51 -35.01
N LEU A 85 21.86 -40.63 -34.76
CA LEU A 85 21.81 -41.76 -35.67
C LEU A 85 20.60 -41.54 -36.58
N THR A 86 20.82 -41.25 -37.86
CA THR A 86 19.70 -41.19 -38.81
C THR A 86 19.29 -42.61 -39.24
N ASP A 87 18.01 -42.80 -39.59
CA ASP A 87 17.48 -44.07 -40.11
C ASP A 87 18.22 -44.58 -41.36
N THR A 88 18.99 -43.70 -42.01
CA THR A 88 19.89 -44.01 -43.13
C THR A 88 21.25 -44.58 -42.71
N GLY A 89 21.47 -44.81 -41.41
CA GLY A 89 22.72 -45.38 -40.86
C GLY A 89 23.89 -44.38 -40.77
N TYR A 90 23.66 -43.09 -41.04
CA TYR A 90 24.68 -42.06 -40.88
C TYR A 90 24.79 -41.67 -39.40
N ARG A 91 26.04 -41.65 -38.90
CA ARG A 91 26.38 -41.06 -37.59
C ARG A 91 26.80 -39.62 -37.82
N GLY A 92 25.99 -38.67 -37.37
CA GLY A 92 26.30 -37.24 -37.37
C GLY A 92 26.24 -36.67 -35.96
N ALA A 93 26.93 -35.56 -35.73
CA ALA A 93 26.78 -34.78 -34.52
C ALA A 93 25.98 -33.51 -34.86
N LEU A 94 24.88 -33.29 -34.15
CA LEU A 94 24.10 -32.06 -34.22
C LEU A 94 24.62 -31.09 -33.15
N LEU A 95 24.99 -29.89 -33.58
CA LEU A 95 25.35 -28.78 -32.69
C LEU A 95 24.11 -27.92 -32.49
N ASP A 96 23.47 -28.02 -31.33
CA ASP A 96 22.36 -27.17 -30.96
C ASP A 96 22.84 -26.00 -30.09
N VAL A 97 22.37 -24.80 -30.40
CA VAL A 97 22.75 -23.56 -29.73
C VAL A 97 21.48 -22.86 -29.29
N GLN A 98 21.30 -22.79 -27.98
CA GLN A 98 20.18 -22.08 -27.36
C GLN A 98 20.69 -20.78 -26.76
N CYS A 99 20.22 -19.66 -27.29
CA CYS A 99 20.50 -18.33 -26.75
C CYS A 99 19.35 -17.92 -25.82
N HIS A 100 19.67 -17.50 -24.60
CA HIS A 100 18.70 -16.94 -23.67
C HIS A 100 18.94 -15.43 -23.48
N GLU A 101 17.85 -14.65 -23.40
CA GLU A 101 17.87 -13.21 -23.19
C GLU A 101 16.98 -12.84 -21.99
N ASP A 102 17.52 -12.08 -21.04
CA ASP A 102 16.86 -11.71 -19.78
C ASP A 102 16.09 -10.36 -19.83
N SER A 103 15.85 -9.78 -21.02
CA SER A 103 15.28 -8.43 -21.18
C SER A 103 13.89 -8.26 -20.53
N LEU A 104 13.09 -9.33 -20.47
CA LEU A 104 11.76 -9.34 -19.84
C LEU A 104 11.80 -8.99 -18.34
N ARG A 105 12.88 -9.32 -17.61
CA ARG A 105 12.98 -9.09 -16.16
C ARG A 105 13.10 -7.61 -15.81
N GLN A 106 13.76 -6.83 -16.66
CA GLN A 106 14.01 -5.42 -16.40
C GLN A 106 12.73 -4.58 -16.58
N GLU A 107 11.89 -4.92 -17.55
CA GLU A 107 10.59 -4.28 -17.76
C GLU A 107 9.64 -4.52 -16.58
N ILE A 108 9.55 -5.77 -16.10
CA ILE A 108 8.73 -6.14 -14.95
C ILE A 108 9.17 -5.38 -13.69
N ALA A 109 10.48 -5.29 -13.44
CA ALA A 109 11.02 -4.59 -12.27
C ALA A 109 10.69 -3.07 -12.27
N LEU A 110 10.70 -2.41 -13.43
CA LEU A 110 10.34 -1.00 -13.55
C LEU A 110 8.84 -0.77 -13.32
N ARG A 111 7.99 -1.67 -13.84
CA ARG A 111 6.54 -1.59 -13.65
C ARG A 111 6.15 -1.74 -12.18
N ASP A 112 6.72 -2.74 -11.49
CA ASP A 112 6.45 -3.01 -10.07
C ASP A 112 6.82 -1.84 -9.15
N ARG A 113 7.96 -1.18 -9.41
CA ARG A 113 8.40 -0.02 -8.64
C ARG A 113 7.41 1.15 -8.75
N THR A 114 6.92 1.40 -9.95
CA THR A 114 5.99 2.51 -10.23
C THR A 114 4.67 2.32 -9.48
N ILE A 115 4.14 1.09 -9.46
CA ILE A 115 2.89 0.77 -8.74
C ILE A 115 3.04 1.06 -7.24
N ARG A 116 4.17 0.64 -6.64
CA ARG A 116 4.43 0.87 -5.21
C ARG A 116 4.51 2.35 -4.85
N GLU A 117 5.23 3.15 -5.65
CA GLU A 117 5.38 4.59 -5.40
C GLU A 117 4.04 5.34 -5.45
N MET A 118 3.08 4.89 -6.28
CA MET A 118 1.73 5.48 -6.32
C MET A 118 0.88 5.09 -5.12
N THR A 119 1.03 3.86 -4.61
CA THR A 119 0.24 3.38 -3.47
C THR A 119 0.60 4.03 -2.13
N ASP A 120 1.78 4.66 -2.01
CA ASP A 120 2.35 5.06 -0.72
C ASP A 120 1.96 6.47 -0.22
N ARG A 121 1.03 7.17 -0.90
CA ARG A 121 0.58 8.53 -0.51
C ARG A 121 -0.72 8.55 0.30
N VAL A 122 -0.81 7.72 1.34
CA VAL A 122 -1.93 7.81 2.30
C VAL A 122 -1.62 8.91 3.32
N ARG A 123 -1.97 10.16 2.99
CA ARG A 123 -1.95 11.26 3.97
C ARG A 123 -3.25 11.25 4.75
N THR A 124 -3.22 10.78 5.99
CA THR A 124 -4.34 10.92 6.93
C THR A 124 -4.50 12.38 7.31
N GLU A 125 -5.35 13.11 6.61
CA GLU A 125 -5.72 14.47 6.99
C GLU A 125 -6.78 14.41 8.10
N TYR A 126 -6.38 14.76 9.31
CA TYR A 126 -7.28 14.88 10.45
C TYR A 126 -8.15 16.12 10.26
N VAL A 127 -9.35 15.94 9.70
CA VAL A 127 -10.35 17.02 9.65
C VAL A 127 -10.85 17.27 11.07
N THR A 128 -10.33 18.30 11.73
CA THR A 128 -10.87 18.78 12.99
C THR A 128 -12.26 19.37 12.74
N VAL A 129 -13.31 18.57 12.93
CA VAL A 129 -14.69 19.07 12.86
C VAL A 129 -14.92 20.03 14.02
N GLU A 130 -14.97 21.33 13.72
CA GLU A 130 -15.34 22.36 14.69
C GLU A 130 -16.79 22.14 15.14
N ARG A 131 -17.00 22.03 16.46
CA ARG A 131 -18.35 21.77 17.02
C ARG A 131 -19.23 23.02 16.89
N PRO A 132 -20.41 22.96 16.27
CA PRO A 132 -21.21 24.14 15.92
C PRO A 132 -21.87 24.89 17.11
N PHE A 133 -21.72 24.44 18.36
CA PHE A 133 -22.43 25.01 19.52
C PHE A 133 -21.56 25.23 20.77
N ARG A 134 -20.26 25.48 20.59
CA ARG A 134 -19.31 25.66 21.71
C ARG A 134 -19.65 26.85 22.61
N TRP A 135 -20.20 27.92 22.05
CA TRP A 135 -20.66 29.10 22.79
C TRP A 135 -21.86 28.75 23.70
N TYR A 136 -22.81 27.95 23.19
CA TYR A 136 -24.00 27.56 23.93
C TYR A 136 -23.64 26.70 25.14
N HIS A 137 -22.73 25.73 24.98
CA HIS A 137 -22.22 24.95 26.11
C HIS A 137 -21.50 25.81 27.15
N ARG A 138 -20.71 26.80 26.72
CA ARG A 138 -20.00 27.70 27.63
C ARG A 138 -20.96 28.61 28.40
N ALA A 139 -21.99 29.12 27.72
CA ALA A 139 -23.04 29.92 28.33
C ALA A 139 -23.87 29.10 29.34
N LEU A 140 -24.21 27.86 29.00
CA LEU A 140 -24.98 26.97 29.87
C LEU A 140 -24.19 26.56 31.12
N MET A 141 -22.90 26.25 30.97
CA MET A 141 -22.00 26.00 32.12
C MET A 141 -21.86 27.25 33.00
N GLY A 142 -21.69 28.44 32.40
CA GLY A 142 -21.62 29.70 33.13
C GLY A 142 -22.91 30.02 33.91
N GLY A 143 -24.07 29.79 33.30
CA GLY A 143 -25.37 29.95 33.95
C GLY A 143 -25.56 28.99 35.13
N GLY A 144 -25.10 27.75 35.00
CA GLY A 144 -25.12 26.76 36.09
C GLY A 144 -24.31 27.20 37.31
N TYR A 145 -23.10 27.74 37.11
CA TYR A 145 -22.29 28.28 38.21
C TYR A 145 -22.94 29.48 38.90
N ALA A 146 -23.50 30.42 38.13
CA ALA A 146 -24.19 31.58 38.69
C ALA A 146 -25.39 31.17 39.56
N PHE A 147 -26.15 30.15 39.11
CA PHE A 147 -27.26 29.61 39.88
C PHE A 147 -26.81 28.95 41.19
N LEU A 148 -25.71 28.17 41.17
CA LEU A 148 -25.16 27.56 42.38
C LEU A 148 -24.73 28.60 43.42
N VAL A 149 -24.10 29.69 43.00
CA VAL A 149 -23.69 30.79 43.88
C VAL A 149 -24.91 31.45 44.53
N LEU A 150 -25.99 31.68 43.78
CA LEU A 150 -27.22 32.25 44.32
C LEU A 150 -27.88 31.33 45.36
N VAL A 151 -27.92 30.03 45.11
CA VAL A 151 -28.50 29.05 46.04
C VAL A 151 -27.69 28.98 47.33
N LEU A 152 -26.36 28.93 47.24
CA LEU A 152 -25.49 28.93 48.42
C LEU A 152 -25.59 30.24 49.21
N GLY A 153 -25.66 31.39 48.53
CA GLY A 153 -25.86 32.69 49.16
C GLY A 153 -27.21 32.78 49.89
N MET A 154 -28.28 32.28 49.28
CA MET A 154 -29.60 32.23 49.90
C MET A 154 -29.63 31.29 51.11
N ALA A 155 -28.99 30.12 51.02
CA ALA A 155 -28.88 29.18 52.12
C ALA A 155 -28.08 29.76 53.30
N ALA A 156 -26.97 30.43 53.03
CA ALA A 156 -26.18 31.12 54.05
C ALA A 156 -26.97 32.27 54.70
N TRP A 157 -27.71 33.05 53.91
CA TRP A 157 -28.56 34.12 54.42
C TRP A 157 -29.68 33.59 55.32
N LEU A 158 -30.35 32.52 54.91
CA LEU A 158 -31.37 31.86 55.73
C LEU A 158 -30.79 31.28 57.02
N ALA A 159 -29.62 30.66 56.97
CA ALA A 159 -28.95 30.13 58.17
C ALA A 159 -28.63 31.24 59.17
N ILE A 160 -28.09 32.38 58.71
CA ILE A 160 -27.82 33.56 59.56
C ILE A 160 -29.12 34.14 60.11
N ARG A 161 -30.19 34.19 59.32
CA ARG A 161 -31.51 34.70 59.72
C ARG A 161 -32.21 33.80 60.75
N PHE A 162 -31.97 32.49 60.74
CA PHE A 162 -32.58 31.52 61.67
C PHE A 162 -31.80 31.36 62.98
N ILE A 163 -30.49 31.66 62.98
CA ILE A 163 -29.62 31.61 64.16
C ILE A 163 -29.75 32.88 65.03
N ARG A 164 -30.35 33.95 64.50
CA ARG A 164 -30.59 35.21 65.19
C ARG A 164 -32.07 35.39 65.52
#